data_AF-A0A4U9HQM0-F1
#
_entry.id   AF-A0A4U9HQM0-F1
#
_cell.length_a   1.000
_cell.length_b   1.000
_cell.length_c   1.000
_cell.angle_alpha   90.00
_cell.angle_beta   90.00
_cell.angle_gamma   90.00
#
_symmetry.space_group_name_H-M   'P 1'
#
loop_
_entity.id
_entity.type
_entity.pdbx_description
1 polymer ?
#
loop_
_entity_poly.entity_id
_entity_poly.type
_entity_poly.pdbx_seq_one_letter_code
_entity_poly.pdbx_strand_id
1 'polypeptide(L)'
;MKRFAFDLLQDLYENEVHYTEELYDEVGWTEEVKTFLHYNANKALMNLGYEALFPAAMAEVNPAILSALSPNADENHDFFSGSGSSYVIGKAVITEDEDWAF
;
A
#
# COMPACT_ATOMS: atom_id res chain seq x y z
N MET A 1 7.96 -24.82 -16.81
CA MET A 1 8.21 -23.46 -16.29
C MET A 1 7.45 -23.17 -15.01
N LYS A 2 6.12 -23.38 -14.92
CA LYS A 2 5.35 -23.16 -13.67
C LYS A 2 5.99 -23.81 -12.43
N ARG A 3 6.26 -25.12 -12.47
CA ARG A 3 6.92 -25.83 -11.36
C ARG A 3 8.24 -25.18 -10.94
N PHE A 4 9.11 -24.85 -11.88
CA PHE A 4 10.37 -24.17 -11.59
C PHE A 4 10.16 -22.82 -10.89
N ALA A 5 9.16 -22.04 -11.29
CA ALA A 5 8.87 -20.76 -10.64
C ALA A 5 8.38 -20.94 -9.19
N PHE A 6 7.57 -21.97 -8.92
CA PHE A 6 7.13 -22.29 -7.56
C PHE A 6 8.27 -22.84 -6.70
N ASP A 7 9.08 -23.75 -7.25
CA ASP A 7 10.25 -24.32 -6.56
C ASP A 7 11.24 -23.18 -6.19
N LEU A 8 11.56 -22.31 -7.15
CA LEU A 8 12.44 -21.16 -6.92
C LEU A 8 11.85 -20.16 -5.90
N LEU A 9 10.55 -19.90 -5.96
CA LEU A 9 9.90 -19.00 -5.00
C LEU A 9 9.96 -19.57 -3.58
N GLN A 10 9.80 -20.89 -3.42
CA GLN A 10 9.90 -21.57 -2.12
C GLN A 10 11.33 -21.46 -1.56
N ASP A 11 12.35 -21.75 -2.38
CA ASP A 11 13.76 -21.63 -1.96
C ASP A 11 14.10 -20.21 -1.51
N LEU A 12 13.65 -19.19 -2.27
CA LEU A 12 13.87 -17.79 -1.94
C LEU A 12 13.08 -17.39 -0.69
N TYR A 13 11.84 -17.87 -0.54
CA TYR A 13 11.00 -17.59 0.61
C TYR A 13 11.63 -18.12 1.91
N GLU A 14 12.18 -19.33 1.90
CA GLU A 14 12.86 -19.90 3.08
C GLU A 14 14.09 -19.08 3.49
N ASN A 15 14.88 -18.63 2.50
CA ASN A 15 16.00 -17.73 2.76
C ASN A 15 15.53 -16.38 3.33
N GLU A 16 14.46 -15.80 2.77
CA GLU A 16 13.92 -14.51 3.21
C GLU A 16 13.31 -14.57 4.61
N VAL A 17 12.75 -15.72 5.01
CA VAL A 17 12.26 -15.97 6.37
C VAL A 17 13.40 -15.89 7.38
N HIS A 18 14.50 -16.60 7.12
CA HIS A 18 15.68 -16.55 7.99
C HIS A 18 16.26 -15.14 8.07
N TYR A 19 16.39 -14.46 6.94
CA TYR A 19 16.87 -13.09 6.90
C TYR A 19 15.96 -12.11 7.67
N THR A 20 14.65 -12.33 7.60
CA THR A 20 13.66 -11.54 8.35
C THR A 20 13.79 -11.76 9.85
N GLU A 21 13.95 -13.01 10.29
CA GLU A 21 14.16 -13.35 11.70
C GLU A 21 15.44 -12.70 12.25
N GLU A 22 16.54 -12.79 11.50
CA GLU A 22 17.82 -12.16 11.87
C GLU A 22 17.72 -10.64 12.06
N LEU A 23 16.84 -9.96 11.31
CA LEU A 23 16.70 -8.51 11.38
C LEU A 23 15.62 -8.02 12.35
N TYR A 24 14.50 -8.74 12.43
CA TYR A 24 13.27 -8.22 13.05
C TYR A 24 12.88 -8.89 14.37
N ASP A 25 13.58 -9.96 14.78
CA ASP A 25 13.26 -10.66 16.03
C ASP A 25 13.44 -9.77 17.26
N GLU A 26 14.48 -8.95 17.30
CA GLU A 26 14.75 -8.06 18.44
C GLU A 26 13.71 -6.95 18.59
N VAL A 27 13.08 -6.52 17.49
CA VAL A 27 12.03 -5.49 17.48
C VAL A 27 10.62 -6.08 17.54
N GLY A 28 10.49 -7.40 17.41
CA GLY A 28 9.22 -8.12 17.51
C GLY A 28 8.31 -7.97 16.29
N TRP A 29 8.85 -7.59 15.12
CA TRP A 29 8.06 -7.36 13.90
C TRP A 29 8.11 -8.52 12.89
N THR A 30 8.86 -9.58 13.20
CA THR A 30 9.09 -10.73 12.32
C THR A 30 7.81 -11.29 11.69
N GLU A 31 6.75 -11.51 12.47
CA GLU A 31 5.51 -12.10 11.97
C GLU A 31 4.71 -11.15 11.07
N GLU A 32 4.74 -9.84 11.36
CA GLU A 32 4.13 -8.83 10.48
C GLU A 32 4.87 -8.76 9.13
N VAL A 33 6.20 -8.82 9.17
CA VAL A 33 7.04 -8.84 7.96
C VAL A 33 6.81 -10.12 7.15
N LYS A 34 6.76 -11.29 7.78
CA LYS A 34 6.44 -12.58 7.11
C LYS A 34 5.06 -12.55 6.44
N THR A 35 4.06 -11.97 7.09
CA THR A 35 2.73 -11.77 6.48
C THR A 35 2.82 -10.90 5.22
N PHE A 36 3.66 -9.87 5.26
CA PHE A 36 3.94 -9.03 4.10
C PHE A 36 4.72 -9.77 3.00
N LEU A 37 5.64 -10.67 3.35
CA LEU A 37 6.31 -11.54 2.38
C LEU A 37 5.31 -12.42 1.62
N HIS A 38 4.36 -13.05 2.31
CA HIS A 38 3.30 -13.85 1.67
C HIS A 38 2.47 -13.03 0.68
N TYR A 39 2.08 -11.81 1.07
CA TYR A 39 1.35 -10.89 0.21
C TYR A 39 2.13 -10.60 -1.08
N ASN A 40 3.42 -10.26 -0.96
CA ASN A 40 4.25 -9.94 -2.12
C ASN A 40 4.59 -11.17 -2.98
N ALA A 41 4.78 -12.34 -2.37
CA ALA A 41 4.97 -13.60 -3.10
C ALA A 41 3.75 -13.92 -3.98
N ASN A 42 2.54 -13.75 -3.45
CA ASN A 42 1.31 -13.89 -4.22
C ASN A 42 1.24 -12.86 -5.37
N LYS A 43 1.61 -11.60 -5.13
CA LYS A 43 1.68 -10.58 -6.19
C LYS A 43 2.69 -10.93 -7.28
N ALA A 44 3.85 -11.45 -6.92
CA ALA A 44 4.88 -11.89 -7.87
C ALA A 44 4.37 -13.04 -8.74
N LEU A 45 3.69 -14.04 -8.15
CA LEU A 45 3.06 -15.13 -8.90
C LEU A 45 1.96 -14.62 -9.85
N MET A 46 1.12 -13.69 -9.40
CA MET A 46 0.08 -13.07 -10.23
C MET A 46 0.67 -12.30 -11.42
N ASN A 47 1.79 -11.59 -11.23
CA ASN A 47 2.50 -10.90 -12.32
C ASN A 47 3.03 -11.87 -13.39
N LEU A 48 3.33 -13.10 -13.00
CA LEU A 48 3.72 -14.19 -13.91
C LEU A 48 2.52 -14.94 -14.51
N GLY A 49 1.29 -14.57 -14.16
CA GLY A 49 0.05 -15.22 -14.59
C GLY A 49 -0.27 -16.54 -13.86
N TYR A 50 0.30 -16.75 -12.67
CA TYR A 50 0.08 -17.94 -11.84
C TYR A 50 -0.91 -17.68 -10.70
N GLU A 51 -1.47 -18.76 -10.14
CA GLU A 51 -2.30 -18.68 -8.94
C GLU A 51 -1.49 -18.31 -7.70
N ALA A 52 -2.17 -17.73 -6.71
CA ALA A 52 -1.61 -17.46 -5.39
C ALA A 52 -1.20 -18.77 -4.71
N LEU A 53 -0.04 -18.74 -4.04
CA LEU A 53 0.47 -19.86 -3.25
C LEU A 53 -0.05 -19.79 -1.81
N PHE A 54 -0.03 -18.60 -1.21
CA PHE A 54 -0.43 -18.41 0.17
C PHE A 54 -1.92 -18.07 0.28
N PRO A 55 -2.68 -18.70 1.20
CA PRO A 55 -4.06 -18.33 1.49
C PRO A 55 -4.19 -16.87 1.90
N ALA A 56 -5.36 -16.27 1.64
CA ALA A 56 -5.63 -14.87 1.99
C ALA A 56 -5.40 -14.57 3.49
N ALA A 57 -5.74 -15.52 4.38
CA ALA A 57 -5.53 -15.39 5.82
C ALA A 57 -4.05 -15.34 6.23
N MET A 58 -3.12 -15.88 5.41
CA MET A 58 -1.68 -15.81 5.65
C MET A 58 -1.04 -14.56 5.04
N ALA A 59 -1.78 -13.83 4.20
CA ALA A 59 -1.34 -12.63 3.49
C ALA A 59 -2.17 -11.39 3.89
N GLU A 60 -2.75 -11.42 5.10
CA GLU A 60 -3.57 -10.34 5.65
C GLU A 60 -2.68 -9.25 6.26
N VAL A 61 -2.21 -8.35 5.40
CA VAL A 61 -1.33 -7.24 5.79
C VAL A 61 -2.15 -6.15 6.47
N ASN A 62 -1.57 -5.54 7.51
CA ASN A 62 -2.15 -4.38 8.18
C ASN A 62 -2.51 -3.27 7.16
N PRO A 63 -3.78 -2.79 7.11
CA PRO A 63 -4.21 -1.78 6.17
C PRO A 63 -3.38 -0.48 6.20
N ALA A 64 -2.84 -0.11 7.36
CA ALA A 64 -1.98 1.07 7.50
C ALA A 64 -0.65 0.93 6.73
N ILE A 65 -0.13 -0.30 6.61
CA ILE A 65 1.06 -0.58 5.79
C ILE A 65 0.68 -0.47 4.31
N LEU A 66 -0.45 -1.07 3.91
CA LEU A 66 -0.92 -1.00 2.52
C LEU A 66 -1.20 0.43 2.05
N SER A 67 -1.80 1.28 2.89
CA SER A 67 -2.01 2.69 2.55
C SER A 67 -0.71 3.46 2.42
N ALA A 68 0.30 3.15 3.24
CA ALA A 68 1.63 3.74 3.14
C ALA A 68 2.40 3.32 1.88
N LEU A 69 2.08 2.16 1.27
CA LEU A 69 2.67 1.72 -0.01
C LEU A 69 2.17 2.53 -1.22
N SER A 70 1.03 3.20 -1.10
CA SER A 70 0.45 4.02 -2.16
C SER A 70 -0.09 5.32 -1.58
N PRO A 71 0.81 6.19 -1.06
CA PRO A 71 0.40 7.44 -0.40
C PRO A 71 -0.36 8.38 -1.36
N ASN A 72 -0.26 8.13 -2.68
CA ASN A 72 -0.89 8.92 -3.73
C ASN A 72 -2.02 8.21 -4.49
N ALA A 73 -2.35 6.94 -4.19
CA ALA A 73 -3.41 6.23 -4.95
C ALA A 73 -4.83 6.57 -4.50
N ASP A 74 -4.96 7.37 -3.45
CA ASP A 74 -6.20 8.00 -3.01
C ASP A 74 -5.85 9.33 -2.33
N GLU A 75 -5.21 10.25 -3.08
CA GLU A 75 -5.63 11.65 -2.98
C GLU A 75 -7.05 11.73 -3.58
N ASN A 76 -7.97 10.99 -2.98
CA ASN A 76 -9.35 11.40 -2.94
C ASN A 76 -9.20 12.74 -2.23
N HIS A 77 -9.29 13.82 -3.00
CA HIS A 77 -9.69 15.10 -2.44
C HIS A 77 -11.00 14.80 -1.70
N ASP A 78 -10.88 14.44 -0.43
CA ASP A 78 -12.00 14.36 0.47
C ASP A 78 -12.38 15.82 0.66
N PHE A 79 -13.26 16.25 -0.23
CA PHE A 79 -13.98 17.52 -0.23
C PHE A 79 -14.68 17.76 1.13
N PHE A 80 -14.67 16.77 2.04
CA PHE A 80 -15.28 16.81 3.36
C PHE A 80 -14.37 16.49 4.58
N SER A 81 -13.05 16.24 4.49
CA SER A 81 -12.21 16.19 5.71
C SER A 81 -11.74 17.58 6.13
N GLY A 82 -12.72 18.40 6.51
CA GLY A 82 -12.48 19.59 7.31
C GLY A 82 -11.97 19.22 8.70
N SER A 83 -10.65 19.28 8.91
CA SER A 83 -10.07 19.71 10.19
C SER A 83 -8.59 20.07 10.03
N GLY A 84 -8.33 21.25 9.43
CA GLY A 84 -6.97 21.74 9.20
C GLY A 84 -6.85 23.23 8.82
N SER A 85 -7.53 24.12 9.56
CA SER A 85 -7.18 25.55 9.74
C SER A 85 -7.05 26.48 8.51
N SER A 86 -8.13 26.69 7.76
CA SER A 86 -8.55 28.05 7.37
C SER A 86 -9.97 28.01 6.80
N TYR A 87 -10.94 28.58 7.52
CA TYR A 87 -12.22 28.92 6.92
C TYR A 87 -12.01 30.18 6.08
N VAL A 88 -11.77 30.03 4.77
CA VAL A 88 -11.95 31.15 3.84
C VAL A 88 -13.41 31.13 3.40
N ILE A 89 -14.26 31.87 4.12
CA ILE A 89 -15.60 32.19 3.62
C ILE A 89 -15.39 33.12 2.43
N GLY A 90 -15.47 32.57 1.22
CA GLY A 90 -15.48 33.35 -0.01
C GLY A 90 -16.67 34.31 0.02
N LYS A 91 -16.40 35.60 0.19
CA LYS A 91 -17.43 36.63 0.12
C LYS A 91 -17.78 36.78 -1.36
N ALA A 92 -18.92 36.22 -1.78
CA ALA A 92 -19.43 36.43 -3.12
C ALA A 92 -19.77 37.93 -3.28
N VAL A 93 -19.05 38.60 -4.18
CA VAL A 93 -19.34 39.98 -4.61
C VAL A 93 -19.90 39.89 -6.02
N ILE A 94 -20.96 40.65 -6.28
CA ILE A 94 -21.55 40.76 -7.62
C ILE A 94 -20.57 41.57 -8.46
N THR A 95 -20.14 41.03 -9.61
CA THR A 95 -19.31 41.75 -10.58
C THR A 95 -19.99 43.03 -11.04
N GLU A 96 -19.23 44.12 -11.09
CA GLU A 96 -19.68 45.42 -11.59
C GLU A 96 -19.12 45.64 -13.01
N ASP A 97 -19.80 46.44 -13.84
CA ASP A 97 -19.42 46.64 -15.25
C ASP A 97 -17.99 47.20 -15.42
N GLU A 98 -17.44 47.87 -14.40
CA GLU A 98 -16.08 48.40 -14.38
C GLU A 98 -15.00 47.31 -14.33
N ASP A 99 -15.31 46.10 -13.86
CA ASP A 99 -14.39 44.96 -13.82
C ASP A 99 -14.02 44.42 -15.22
N TRP A 100 -14.72 44.90 -16.26
CA TRP A 100 -14.57 44.47 -17.65
C TRP A 100 -14.10 45.59 -18.59
N ALA A 101 -13.65 46.72 -18.05
CA ALA A 101 -13.02 47.79 -18.83
C ALA A 101 -11.48 47.62 -18.87
N PHE A 102 -10.96 47.01 -19.94
CA PHE A 102 -9.52 46.87 -20.23
C PHE A 102 -8.90 48.14 -20.81
#